data_AF-A0A136P8Z7-F1
#
_entry.id   AF-A0A136P8Z7-F1
#
_cell.length_a   1.000
_cell.length_b   1.000
_cell.length_c   1.000
_cell.angle_alpha   90.00
_cell.angle_beta   90.00
_cell.angle_gamma   90.00
#
_symmetry.space_group_name_H-M   'P 1'
#
loop_
_entity.id
_entity.type
_entity.pdbx_description
1 polymer ?
#
loop_
_entity_poly.entity_id
_entity_poly.type
_entity_poly.pdbx_seq_one_letter_code
_entity_poly.pdbx_strand_id
1 'polypeptide(L)'
;MFGENEYLIVVHNMGKACSYCTLWADGFSGVSYYIEKKAAFVLVSPDTPEVQKEFAESRGWKFKMYSGAGSSFISDMGYYTEADGYWPGCSVFQKKSDDSIRRVAKDYFGPGDFYSAPWHFFDLIPETKETKEQ
;
A
#
# COMPACT_ATOMS: atom_id res chain seq x y z
N MET A 1 -10.66 11.33 5.70
CA MET A 1 -9.98 10.01 5.66
C MET A 1 -10.24 9.19 6.92
N PHE A 2 -10.09 9.76 8.12
CA PHE A 2 -10.30 9.06 9.40
C PHE A 2 -11.71 8.49 9.63
N GLY A 3 -12.76 9.15 9.12
CA GLY A 3 -14.14 8.77 9.48
C GLY A 3 -14.36 8.94 10.98
N GLU A 4 -14.88 7.89 11.63
CA GLU A 4 -15.09 7.83 13.08
C GLU A 4 -13.87 7.26 13.84
N ASN A 5 -12.80 6.86 13.14
CA ASN A 5 -11.63 6.26 13.76
C ASN A 5 -10.62 7.31 14.24
N GLU A 6 -9.95 7.00 15.35
CA GLU A 6 -8.82 7.79 15.86
C GLU A 6 -7.56 7.60 15.02
N TYR A 7 -7.37 6.39 14.47
CA TYR A 7 -6.21 6.02 13.66
C TYR A 7 -6.54 5.93 12.18
N LEU A 8 -5.59 6.31 11.34
CA LEU A 8 -5.61 6.15 9.90
C LEU A 8 -4.34 5.45 9.44
N ILE A 9 -4.48 4.32 8.76
CA ILE A 9 -3.40 3.62 8.07
C ILE A 9 -3.47 4.03 6.59
N VAL A 10 -2.38 4.57 6.09
CA VAL A 10 -2.20 4.94 4.67
C VAL A 10 -1.15 4.03 4.07
N VAL A 11 -1.55 3.17 3.15
CA VAL A 11 -0.63 2.38 2.31
C VAL A 11 -0.10 3.27 1.20
N HIS A 12 1.23 3.36 1.07
CA HIS A 12 1.91 3.99 -0.05
C HIS A 12 2.22 2.91 -1.07
N ASN A 13 1.52 2.97 -2.20
CA ASN A 13 1.61 2.02 -3.29
C ASN A 13 2.29 2.69 -4.49
N MET A 14 3.20 1.99 -5.17
CA MET A 14 3.93 2.56 -6.31
C MET A 14 3.07 2.67 -7.59
N GLY A 15 1.82 2.20 -7.54
CA GLY A 15 0.86 2.31 -8.63
C GLY A 15 0.74 1.04 -9.48
N LYS A 16 -0.09 1.13 -10.52
CA LYS A 16 -0.47 0.02 -11.42
C LYS A 16 0.72 -0.70 -12.06
N ALA A 17 1.85 0.01 -12.26
CA ALA A 17 3.05 -0.55 -12.86
C ALA A 17 3.82 -1.52 -11.95
N CYS A 18 3.57 -1.50 -10.63
CA CYS A 18 4.27 -2.34 -9.66
C CYS A 18 3.46 -3.62 -9.35
N SER A 19 3.89 -4.76 -9.89
CA SER A 19 3.24 -6.06 -9.66
C SER A 19 3.27 -6.51 -8.20
N TYR A 20 4.37 -6.27 -7.48
CA TYR A 20 4.46 -6.55 -6.04
C TYR A 20 3.46 -5.70 -5.23
N CYS A 21 3.33 -4.43 -5.58
CA CYS A 21 2.36 -3.50 -5.00
C CYS A 21 0.93 -3.90 -5.28
N THR A 22 0.67 -4.50 -6.44
CA THR A 22 -0.62 -5.10 -6.77
C THR A 22 -0.90 -6.29 -5.84
N LEU A 23 0.08 -7.18 -5.63
CA LEU A 23 -0.11 -8.34 -4.75
C LEU A 23 -0.42 -7.95 -3.30
N TRP A 24 0.32 -6.99 -2.72
CA TRP A 24 0.01 -6.46 -1.39
C TRP A 24 -1.44 -5.93 -1.33
N ALA A 25 -1.84 -5.12 -2.31
CA ALA A 25 -3.17 -4.53 -2.36
C ALA A 25 -4.29 -5.58 -2.54
N ASP A 26 -4.07 -6.63 -3.34
CA ASP A 26 -5.00 -7.76 -3.44
C ASP A 26 -5.19 -8.44 -2.07
N GLY A 27 -4.08 -8.68 -1.35
CA GLY A 27 -4.11 -9.24 -0.01
C GLY A 27 -4.87 -8.37 0.99
N PHE A 28 -4.62 -7.05 0.98
CA PHE A 28 -5.34 -6.11 1.84
C PHE A 28 -6.84 -6.10 1.57
N SER A 29 -7.27 -6.29 0.32
CA SER A 29 -8.70 -6.34 -0.01
C SER A 29 -9.43 -7.51 0.67
N GLY A 30 -8.72 -8.58 1.03
CA GLY A 30 -9.28 -9.71 1.78
C GLY A 30 -9.43 -9.45 3.29
N VAL A 31 -8.66 -8.50 3.84
CA VAL A 31 -8.56 -8.28 5.30
C VAL A 31 -8.96 -6.87 5.75
N SER A 32 -9.15 -5.93 4.83
CA SER A 32 -9.43 -4.51 5.13
C SER A 32 -10.63 -4.35 6.07
N TYR A 33 -11.68 -5.15 5.89
CA TYR A 33 -12.85 -5.17 6.78
C TYR A 33 -12.50 -5.34 8.26
N TYR A 34 -11.52 -6.17 8.60
CA TYR A 34 -11.09 -6.38 9.99
C TYR A 34 -10.21 -5.24 10.50
N ILE A 35 -9.40 -4.64 9.62
CA ILE A 35 -8.57 -3.48 9.93
C ILE A 35 -9.47 -2.26 10.22
N GLU A 36 -10.49 -2.04 9.39
CA GLU A 36 -11.43 -0.93 9.48
C GLU A 36 -12.28 -0.90 10.75
N LYS A 37 -12.34 -2.01 11.50
CA LYS A 37 -12.92 -2.05 12.85
C LYS A 37 -12.05 -1.39 13.93
N LYS A 38 -10.78 -1.13 13.63
CA LYS A 38 -9.79 -0.59 14.59
C LYS A 38 -9.14 0.71 14.11
N ALA A 39 -9.02 0.92 12.80
CA ALA A 39 -8.43 2.11 12.19
C ALA A 39 -9.00 2.31 10.79
N ALA A 40 -9.15 3.56 10.35
CA ALA A 40 -9.42 3.82 8.94
C ALA A 40 -8.26 3.29 8.08
N PHE A 41 -8.58 2.74 6.91
CA PHE A 41 -7.60 2.14 6.02
C PHE A 41 -7.77 2.68 4.60
N VAL A 42 -6.69 3.19 4.03
CA VAL A 42 -6.68 3.79 2.69
C VAL A 42 -5.38 3.45 1.97
N LEU A 43 -5.41 3.53 0.64
CA LEU A 43 -4.23 3.39 -0.21
C LEU A 43 -4.03 4.67 -1.04
N VAL A 44 -2.79 5.13 -1.13
CA VAL A 44 -2.36 6.21 -2.02
C VAL A 44 -1.38 5.69 -3.06
N SER A 45 -1.51 6.12 -4.31
CA SER A 45 -0.55 5.83 -5.38
C SER A 45 -0.32 7.08 -6.26
N PRO A 46 0.77 7.12 -7.05
CA PRO A 46 1.01 8.25 -7.96
C PRO A 46 0.12 8.23 -9.21
N ASP A 47 -0.68 7.18 -9.41
CA ASP A 47 -1.60 7.09 -10.54
C ASP A 47 -2.73 8.12 -10.41
N THR A 48 -3.25 8.60 -11.54
CA THR A 48 -4.41 9.50 -11.55
C THR A 48 -5.67 8.80 -11.02
N PRO A 49 -6.69 9.55 -10.57
CA PRO A 49 -7.94 8.97 -10.09
C PRO A 49 -8.60 8.01 -11.10
N GLU A 50 -8.53 8.31 -12.40
CA GLU A 50 -9.11 7.49 -13.47
C GLU A 50 -8.40 6.13 -13.56
N VAL A 51 -7.07 6.13 -13.56
CA VAL A 51 -6.25 4.91 -13.60
C VAL A 51 -6.46 4.08 -12.34
N GLN A 52 -6.49 4.71 -11.16
CA GLN A 52 -6.75 4.01 -9.90
C GLN A 52 -8.11 3.36 -9.88
N LYS A 53 -9.15 4.07 -10.33
CA LYS A 53 -10.52 3.56 -10.36
C LYS A 53 -10.63 2.34 -11.26
N GLU A 54 -10.18 2.44 -12.51
CA GLU A 54 -10.20 1.32 -13.45
C GLU A 54 -9.45 0.11 -12.88
N PHE A 55 -8.27 0.34 -12.31
CA PHE A 55 -7.43 -0.74 -11.79
C PHE A 55 -8.05 -1.41 -10.57
N ALA A 56 -8.53 -0.63 -9.59
CA ALA A 56 -9.18 -1.14 -8.38
C ALA A 56 -10.43 -1.96 -8.72
N GLU A 57 -11.25 -1.49 -9.67
CA GLU A 57 -12.43 -2.20 -10.16
C GLU A 57 -12.03 -3.53 -10.80
N SER A 58 -10.99 -3.55 -11.65
CA SER A 58 -10.50 -4.78 -12.29
C SER A 58 -9.95 -5.82 -11.30
N ARG A 59 -9.43 -5.38 -10.15
CA ARG A 59 -8.89 -6.25 -9.08
C ARG A 59 -9.92 -6.56 -7.99
N GLY A 60 -11.07 -5.89 -8.00
CA GLY A 60 -12.10 -6.03 -6.97
C GLY A 60 -11.69 -5.51 -5.59
N TRP A 61 -10.83 -4.49 -5.53
CA TRP A 61 -10.37 -3.92 -4.27
C TRP A 61 -11.50 -3.23 -3.50
N LYS A 62 -11.56 -3.46 -2.18
CA LYS A 62 -12.70 -3.06 -1.32
C LYS A 62 -12.39 -1.97 -0.30
N PHE A 63 -11.31 -1.22 -0.48
CA PHE A 63 -10.91 -0.12 0.41
C PHE A 63 -10.79 1.20 -0.36
N LYS A 64 -10.79 2.32 0.37
CA LYS A 64 -10.71 3.65 -0.24
C LYS A 64 -9.32 3.90 -0.82
N MET A 65 -9.29 4.49 -2.01
CA MET A 65 -8.07 4.92 -2.68
C MET A 65 -8.04 6.42 -2.87
N TYR A 66 -6.83 6.97 -2.89
CA TYR A 66 -6.55 8.38 -3.14
C TYR A 66 -5.39 8.52 -4.12
N SER A 67 -5.48 9.51 -5.01
CA SER A 67 -4.38 9.85 -5.91
C SER A 67 -3.41 10.82 -5.25
N GLY A 68 -2.12 10.49 -5.32
CA GLY A 68 -1.02 11.40 -5.00
C GLY A 68 -0.56 12.21 -6.21
N ALA A 69 -1.14 12.00 -7.41
CA ALA A 69 -0.75 12.68 -8.63
C ALA A 69 -0.87 14.22 -8.47
N GLY A 70 0.21 14.93 -8.81
CA GLY A 70 0.26 16.39 -8.67
C GLY A 70 0.38 16.90 -7.23
N SER A 71 0.65 16.03 -6.26
CA SER A 71 0.89 16.39 -4.86
C SER A 71 2.28 15.96 -4.38
N SER A 72 2.80 16.60 -3.33
CA SER A 72 4.02 16.19 -2.63
C SER A 72 3.78 15.12 -1.56
N PHE A 73 2.55 14.64 -1.36
CA PHE A 73 2.22 13.84 -0.18
C PHE A 73 3.08 12.57 -0.04
N ILE A 74 3.31 11.85 -1.15
CA ILE A 74 4.11 10.61 -1.13
C ILE A 74 5.58 10.91 -0.81
N SER A 75 6.14 12.01 -1.34
CA SER A 75 7.51 12.44 -1.03
C SER A 75 7.64 12.96 0.40
N ASP A 76 6.68 13.77 0.88
CA ASP A 76 6.66 14.30 2.25
C ASP A 76 6.61 13.18 3.29
N MET A 77 5.99 12.06 2.93
CA MET A 77 5.95 10.86 3.78
C MET A 77 7.21 9.99 3.69
N GLY A 78 8.12 10.25 2.76
CA GLY A 78 9.39 9.54 2.59
C GLY A 78 9.27 8.25 1.77
N TYR A 79 8.30 8.20 0.86
CA TYR A 79 8.06 7.08 -0.06
C TYR A 79 8.31 7.47 -1.53
N TYR A 80 8.95 8.62 -1.75
CA TYR A 80 9.48 9.04 -3.04
C TYR A 80 10.71 9.93 -2.85
N THR A 81 11.76 9.67 -3.62
CA THR A 81 12.88 10.59 -3.83
C THR A 81 13.21 10.64 -5.32
N GLU A 82 13.85 11.72 -5.78
CA GLU A 82 14.32 11.79 -7.18
C GLU A 82 15.39 10.72 -7.49
N ALA A 83 16.18 10.33 -6.48
CA ALA A 83 17.26 9.36 -6.64
C ALA A 83 16.76 7.91 -6.70
N ASP A 84 15.77 7.57 -5.86
CA ASP A 84 15.35 6.17 -5.65
C ASP A 84 13.95 5.87 -6.22
N GLY A 85 13.23 6.89 -6.66
CA GLY A 85 11.85 6.76 -7.14
C GLY A 85 10.88 6.41 -6.00
N TYR A 86 9.77 5.76 -6.36
CA TYR A 86 8.73 5.37 -5.41
C TYR A 86 9.11 4.13 -4.60
N TRP A 87 8.75 4.12 -3.32
CA TRP A 87 8.92 2.98 -2.42
C TRP A 87 7.57 2.58 -1.80
N PRO A 88 7.28 1.28 -1.68
CA PRO A 88 6.05 0.83 -1.06
C PRO A 88 6.20 0.81 0.48
N GLY A 89 5.10 1.01 1.20
CA GLY A 89 5.10 0.99 2.65
C GLY A 89 3.79 1.49 3.25
N CYS A 90 3.81 1.86 4.53
CA CYS A 90 2.65 2.46 5.18
C CYS A 90 3.02 3.58 6.17
N SER A 91 2.10 4.52 6.35
CA SER A 91 2.13 5.51 7.43
C SER A 91 0.92 5.29 8.32
N VAL A 92 1.10 5.37 9.64
CA VAL A 92 -0.01 5.40 10.61
C VAL A 92 -0.10 6.78 11.21
N PHE A 93 -1.30 7.36 11.14
CA PHE A 93 -1.62 8.66 11.71
C PHE A 93 -2.62 8.51 12.84
N GLN A 94 -2.48 9.36 13.85
CA GLN A 94 -3.44 9.50 14.94
C GLN A 94 -4.04 10.91 14.87
N LYS A 95 -5.37 11.00 14.94
CA LYS A 95 -6.10 12.24 15.15
C LYS A 95 -6.33 12.42 16.65
N LYS A 96 -5.81 13.51 17.21
CA LYS A 96 -5.97 13.84 18.65
C LYS A 96 -7.31 14.55 18.91
N SER A 97 -7.65 14.69 20.18
CA SER A 97 -8.86 15.39 20.65
C SER A 97 -8.87 16.89 20.31
N ASP A 98 -7.70 17.48 20.06
CA ASP A 98 -7.54 18.88 19.60
C ASP A 98 -7.56 19.02 18.07
N ASP A 99 -8.03 17.99 17.37
CA ASP A 99 -8.03 17.84 15.91
C ASP A 99 -6.65 17.83 15.24
N SER A 100 -5.55 17.90 16.01
CA SER A 100 -4.21 17.77 15.43
C SER A 100 -3.95 16.34 14.96
N ILE A 101 -3.26 16.21 13.83
CA ILE A 101 -2.87 14.92 13.25
C ILE A 101 -1.37 14.75 13.37
N ARG A 102 -0.93 13.58 13.85
CA ARG A 102 0.49 13.22 13.90
C ARG A 102 0.72 11.87 13.27
N ARG A 103 1.83 11.72 12.53
CA ARG A 103 2.31 10.40 12.11
C ARG A 103 2.95 9.72 13.32
N VAL A 104 2.37 8.60 13.74
CA VAL A 104 2.79 7.85 14.94
C VAL A 104 3.60 6.61 14.60
N ALA A 105 3.50 6.08 13.37
CA ALA A 105 4.34 5.00 12.89
C ALA A 105 4.54 5.06 11.37
N LYS A 106 5.57 4.38 10.87
CA LYS A 106 5.78 4.10 9.46
C LYS A 106 6.52 2.78 9.27
N ASP A 107 6.37 2.13 8.12
CA ASP A 107 7.16 0.97 7.73
C ASP A 107 7.26 0.85 6.20
N TYR A 108 8.24 0.11 5.70
CA TYR A 108 8.43 -0.19 4.28
C TYR A 108 7.94 -1.61 3.94
N PHE A 109 7.52 -1.81 2.70
CA PHE A 109 7.15 -3.14 2.20
C PHE A 109 8.29 -3.71 1.35
N GLY A 110 8.50 -5.01 1.44
CA GLY A 110 9.59 -5.69 0.77
C GLY A 110 9.49 -7.22 0.85
N PRO A 111 10.33 -7.94 0.10
CA PRO A 111 10.37 -9.40 0.18
C PRO A 111 10.57 -9.87 1.63
N GLY A 112 9.76 -10.84 2.06
CA GLY A 112 9.80 -11.40 3.42
C GLY A 112 9.11 -10.56 4.49
N ASP A 113 8.40 -9.49 4.11
CA ASP A 113 7.57 -8.73 5.06
C ASP A 113 6.34 -9.50 5.55
N PHE A 114 5.74 -9.01 6.63
CA PHE A 114 4.52 -9.58 7.21
C PHE A 114 3.23 -9.04 6.58
N TYR A 115 3.34 -8.19 5.55
CA TYR A 115 2.23 -7.53 4.89
C TYR A 115 1.72 -8.33 3.67
N SER A 116 2.49 -9.32 3.20
CA SER A 116 2.09 -10.23 2.12
C SER A 116 2.47 -11.68 2.45
N ALA A 117 1.48 -12.41 2.97
CA ALA A 117 1.61 -13.83 3.29
C ALA A 117 2.06 -14.73 2.11
N PRO A 118 1.69 -14.47 0.83
CA PRO A 118 2.14 -15.28 -0.30
C PRO A 118 3.66 -15.44 -0.43
N TRP A 119 4.46 -14.47 0.02
CA TRP A 119 5.92 -14.54 -0.12
C TRP A 119 6.54 -15.79 0.50
N HIS A 120 6.13 -16.12 1.72
CA HIS A 120 6.61 -17.34 2.39
C HIS A 120 6.19 -18.63 1.66
N PHE A 121 5.04 -18.64 0.99
CA PHE A 121 4.65 -19.79 0.18
C PHE A 121 5.50 -19.89 -1.09
N PHE A 122 5.84 -18.77 -1.72
CA PHE A 122 6.69 -18.75 -2.92
C PHE A 122 8.12 -19.20 -2.62
N ASP A 123 8.66 -18.84 -1.46
CA ASP A 123 10.00 -19.28 -1.02
C ASP A 123 10.09 -20.81 -0.81
N LEU A 124 8.95 -21.48 -0.60
CA LEU A 124 8.88 -22.94 -0.47
C LEU A 124 8.76 -23.66 -1.82
N ILE A 125 8.50 -22.94 -2.91
CA ILE A 125 8.40 -23.53 -4.25
C ILE A 125 9.82 -23.92 -4.69
N PRO A 126 10.10 -25.21 -4.98
CA PRO A 126 11.41 -25.60 -5.49
C PRO A 126 11.71 -24.84 -6.77
N GLU A 127 12.88 -24.22 -6.88
CA GLU A 127 13.34 -23.64 -8.14
C GLU A 127 13.39 -24.76 -9.19
N THR A 128 12.47 -24.77 -10.15
CA THR A 128 12.74 -25.43 -11.43
C THR A 128 13.82 -24.60 -12.09
N LYS A 129 15.07 -25.02 -11.96
CA LYS A 129 16.14 -24.59 -12.86
C LYS A 129 15.70 -25.00 -14.26
N GLU A 130 15.01 -24.11 -14.99
CA GLU A 130 14.99 -24.22 -16.42
C GLU A 130 16.43 -24.09 -16.89
N THR A 131 16.91 -25.18 -17.45
CA THR A 131 18.16 -25.31 -18.16
C THR A 131 18.32 -24.12 -19.07
N LYS A 132 19.33 -23.27 -18.81
CA LYS A 132 19.88 -22.44 -19.88
C LYS A 132 20.46 -23.41 -20.91
N GLU A 133 19.65 -23.79 -21.90
CA GLU A 133 20.16 -24.42 -23.11
C GLU A 133 21.06 -23.41 -23.86
N GLN A 134 22.09 -24.00 -24.46
CA GLN A 134 23.30 -23.40 -25.02
C GLN A 134 23.04 -22.46 -26.20
#